data_AF-A0A857J9V1-F1
#
_entry.id   AF-A0A857J9V1-F1
#
_cell.length_a   1.000
_cell.length_b   1.000
_cell.length_c   1.000
_cell.angle_alpha   90.00
_cell.angle_beta   90.00
_cell.angle_gamma   90.00
#
_symmetry.space_group_name_H-M   'P 1'
#
loop_
_entity.id
_entity.type
_entity.pdbx_description
1 polymer ?
#
loop_
_entity_poly.entity_id
_entity_poly.type
_entity_poly.pdbx_seq_one_letter_code
_entity_poly.pdbx_strand_id
1 'polypeptide(L)'
;MAFLIRAAGNSDAARHLPPSPAPGADSTGTGAAPSPAASGTGDSPESSGAQAQDFAAARRLPLTPTDVIDVLASLTPDRQDSAEAVLREVKPLLLARGRTLSAQHLKPWVALERPELFAATWPGLAQLRAGLLDACRRDSMLLANSKAFRRMMAECAASHGAELQQFITSHESALIHHLQHHLNGGTLVRTQMSSLMGTRQPCTPRTLAHLIAEHRQAIMACVSYMAGQGFPTMMLEIRALLGSRELRLNPAQLRDLTRVMPELERKGFWLFPKGQAPWRFTRFRANDAVLALFRGQPATGSTTPLRGGFALYLLQQHPAGCSAAECDAALAHFAPELSAPLRRARFESWRKRRLLQTLDGLWFTINPALVCKDMRRRICSRLPRQRGRASQA
;
A
#
# COMPACT_ATOMS: atom_id res chain seq x y z
N MET A 1 -18.16 1.80 6.72
CA MET A 1 -18.73 1.72 5.36
C MET A 1 -18.24 0.44 4.68
N ALA A 2 -19.17 -0.44 4.32
CA ALA A 2 -18.89 -1.64 3.52
C ALA A 2 -18.83 -1.27 2.04
N PHE A 3 -17.65 -1.26 1.44
CA PHE A 3 -17.55 -1.48 -0.01
C PHE A 3 -17.69 -2.99 -0.26
N LEU A 4 -18.92 -3.49 -0.11
CA LEU A 4 -19.34 -4.74 -0.72
C LEU A 4 -20.11 -4.36 -1.98
N ILE A 5 -19.52 -4.72 -3.12
CA ILE A 5 -20.22 -4.83 -4.39
C ILE A 5 -21.46 -5.69 -4.13
N ARG A 6 -22.63 -5.05 -4.06
CA ARG A 6 -23.92 -5.74 -4.10
C ARG A 6 -24.06 -6.26 -5.52
N ALA A 7 -23.68 -7.52 -5.74
CA ALA A 7 -23.86 -8.17 -7.03
C ALA A 7 -25.36 -8.32 -7.28
N ALA A 8 -25.87 -7.63 -8.31
CA ALA A 8 -27.17 -7.93 -8.89
C ALA A 8 -27.08 -9.27 -9.63
N GLY A 9 -28.10 -10.11 -9.45
CA GLY A 9 -28.15 -11.49 -9.92
C GLY A 9 -28.56 -11.69 -11.38
N ASN A 10 -28.44 -12.95 -11.78
CA ASN A 10 -29.06 -13.70 -12.88
C ASN A 10 -29.18 -13.06 -14.27
N SER A 11 -28.55 -13.69 -15.26
CA SER A 11 -29.27 -14.44 -16.30
C SER A 11 -28.33 -15.27 -17.18
N ASP A 12 -28.86 -16.41 -17.61
CA ASP A 12 -28.33 -17.41 -18.53
C ASP A 12 -27.56 -16.89 -19.75
N ALA A 13 -26.45 -17.54 -20.06
CA ALA A 13 -26.09 -17.94 -21.42
C ALA A 13 -24.91 -18.92 -21.39
N ALA A 14 -25.23 -20.22 -21.42
CA ALA A 14 -24.31 -21.26 -21.87
C ALA A 14 -24.08 -21.14 -23.39
N ARG A 15 -22.84 -21.40 -23.84
CA ARG A 15 -22.47 -22.41 -24.86
C ARG A 15 -21.23 -22.03 -25.69
N HIS A 16 -20.46 -23.07 -26.00
CA HIS A 16 -19.40 -23.20 -27.03
C HIS A 16 -17.96 -22.79 -26.67
N LEU A 17 -17.22 -23.78 -26.16
CA LEU A 17 -15.77 -23.95 -26.36
C LEU A 17 -15.52 -25.01 -27.45
N PRO A 18 -14.45 -24.87 -28.24
CA PRO A 18 -13.61 -26.01 -28.63
C PRO A 18 -12.13 -25.85 -28.21
N PRO A 19 -11.32 -26.92 -28.29
CA PRO A 19 -10.20 -27.18 -27.40
C PRO A 19 -8.80 -26.76 -27.91
N SER A 20 -7.85 -26.72 -26.97
CA SER A 20 -6.39 -26.65 -27.17
C SER A 20 -5.83 -27.76 -28.05
N PRO A 21 -4.64 -27.52 -28.63
CA PRO A 21 -3.59 -28.53 -28.71
C PRO A 21 -2.38 -28.17 -27.83
N ALA A 22 -1.74 -29.24 -27.35
CA ALA A 22 -0.61 -29.28 -26.43
C ALA A 22 0.73 -29.43 -27.23
N PRO A 23 1.90 -29.72 -26.61
CA PRO A 23 3.13 -28.96 -26.81
C PRO A 23 4.22 -29.68 -27.63
N GLY A 24 5.16 -28.91 -28.17
CA GLY A 24 6.41 -29.42 -28.76
C GLY A 24 7.59 -29.23 -27.80
N ALA A 25 8.29 -30.32 -27.53
CA ALA A 25 9.58 -30.40 -26.84
C ALA A 25 10.72 -29.97 -27.78
N ASP A 26 11.86 -29.54 -27.21
CA ASP A 26 13.20 -30.08 -27.55
C ASP A 26 14.35 -29.39 -26.77
N SER A 27 15.11 -30.24 -26.05
CA SER A 27 16.57 -30.48 -26.17
C SER A 27 17.57 -29.30 -25.99
N THR A 28 18.27 -29.18 -24.85
CA THR A 28 19.64 -29.71 -24.49
C THR A 28 20.85 -29.07 -25.19
N GLY A 29 21.90 -28.75 -24.41
CA GLY A 29 23.28 -28.55 -24.89
C GLY A 29 24.14 -27.55 -24.07
N THR A 30 24.66 -27.90 -22.89
CA THR A 30 26.10 -28.19 -22.59
C THR A 30 27.17 -27.26 -23.18
N GLY A 31 28.02 -26.69 -22.32
CA GLY A 31 29.31 -26.08 -22.70
C GLY A 31 30.12 -25.65 -21.47
N ALA A 32 31.15 -26.42 -21.14
CA ALA A 32 32.09 -26.20 -20.03
C ALA A 32 33.27 -25.27 -20.40
N ALA A 33 34.00 -24.84 -19.37
CA ALA A 33 35.08 -23.83 -19.31
C ALA A 33 36.37 -24.18 -20.12
N PRO A 34 37.41 -23.32 -20.18
CA PRO A 34 38.37 -23.19 -19.06
C PRO A 34 39.04 -21.80 -18.85
N SER A 35 39.71 -21.65 -17.70
CA SER A 35 40.69 -20.60 -17.36
C SER A 35 42.01 -20.73 -18.14
N PRO A 36 42.90 -19.73 -18.05
CA PRO A 36 44.12 -19.94 -17.25
C PRO A 36 44.60 -18.72 -16.44
N ALA A 37 45.51 -19.00 -15.50
CA ALA A 37 46.18 -18.09 -14.58
C ALA A 37 47.52 -17.57 -15.13
N ALA A 38 48.02 -16.46 -14.58
CA ALA A 38 49.45 -16.17 -14.45
C ALA A 38 49.73 -15.13 -13.35
N SER A 39 50.79 -15.38 -12.60
CA SER A 39 51.27 -14.71 -11.38
C SER A 39 52.26 -13.58 -11.67
N GLY A 40 52.46 -12.67 -10.71
CA GLY A 40 53.58 -11.71 -10.69
C GLY A 40 53.68 -10.93 -9.38
N THR A 41 54.62 -11.34 -8.52
CA THR A 41 55.24 -10.66 -7.36
C THR A 41 55.86 -9.30 -7.75
N GLY A 42 56.09 -8.27 -6.94
CA GLY A 42 56.02 -7.98 -5.51
C GLY A 42 56.87 -6.71 -5.27
N ASP A 43 56.49 -5.81 -4.35
CA ASP A 43 57.38 -5.06 -3.44
C ASP A 43 56.60 -4.02 -2.60
N SER A 44 56.92 -3.95 -1.31
CA SER A 44 56.39 -3.02 -0.30
C SER A 44 57.32 -1.78 -0.18
N PRO A 45 56.93 -0.64 0.43
CA PRO A 45 56.81 -0.56 1.89
C PRO A 45 55.73 0.40 2.45
N GLU A 46 55.37 0.11 3.70
CA GLU A 46 55.03 1.03 4.79
C GLU A 46 53.96 2.11 4.57
N SER A 47 52.78 1.83 5.12
CA SER A 47 51.98 2.83 5.81
C SER A 47 51.28 2.13 6.98
N SER A 48 51.89 2.27 8.16
CA SER A 48 51.27 2.01 9.45
C SER A 48 50.10 2.99 9.66
N GLY A 49 48.98 2.68 9.01
CA GLY A 49 47.68 3.30 9.24
C GLY A 49 46.83 2.34 10.05
N ALA A 50 46.62 2.70 11.31
CA ALA A 50 45.83 1.99 12.31
C ALA A 50 44.61 1.24 11.74
N GLN A 51 44.65 -0.09 11.92
CA GLN A 51 43.53 -0.95 12.32
C GLN A 51 42.22 -0.79 11.53
N ALA A 52 42.09 -1.61 10.50
CA ALA A 52 40.94 -2.50 10.30
C ALA A 52 39.57 -1.96 10.78
N GLN A 53 39.06 -0.93 10.11
CA GLN A 53 37.65 -0.49 10.21
C GLN A 53 36.70 -1.28 9.30
N ASP A 54 37.10 -2.47 8.85
CA ASP A 54 36.26 -3.36 8.06
C ASP A 54 36.12 -4.72 8.76
N PHE A 55 34.87 -5.20 8.81
CA PHE A 55 34.41 -6.50 9.31
C PHE A 55 33.99 -6.65 10.78
N ALA A 56 33.19 -5.71 11.28
CA ALA A 56 32.04 -6.05 12.11
C ALA A 56 30.96 -4.98 11.97
N ALA A 57 30.15 -5.05 10.91
CA ALA A 57 28.81 -4.48 10.98
C ALA A 57 28.11 -5.22 12.13
N ALA A 58 28.19 -4.67 13.35
CA ALA A 58 27.56 -5.21 14.54
C ALA A 58 26.13 -5.57 14.14
N ARG A 59 25.80 -6.87 14.17
CA ARG A 59 24.51 -7.39 13.73
C ARG A 59 23.42 -6.72 14.58
N ARG A 60 22.90 -5.61 14.08
CA ARG A 60 21.88 -4.82 14.77
C ARG A 60 20.67 -5.70 15.01
N LEU A 61 20.24 -5.77 16.26
CA LEU A 61 19.14 -6.64 16.65
C LEU A 61 17.82 -6.11 16.05
N PRO A 62 16.88 -6.99 15.68
CA PRO A 62 15.56 -6.56 15.23
C PRO A 62 14.85 -5.79 16.35
N LEU A 63 14.08 -4.78 15.95
CA LEU A 63 13.24 -4.01 16.88
C LEU A 63 12.07 -4.88 17.38
N THR A 64 11.81 -4.84 18.69
CA THR A 64 10.65 -5.49 19.33
C THR A 64 9.68 -4.45 19.92
N PRO A 65 8.43 -4.83 20.24
CA PRO A 65 7.51 -3.96 20.98
C PRO A 65 8.10 -3.51 22.33
N THR A 66 8.73 -4.43 23.06
CA THR A 66 9.37 -4.13 24.36
C THR A 66 10.38 -3.00 24.25
N ASP A 67 11.24 -3.02 23.21
CA ASP A 67 12.22 -1.95 23.00
C ASP A 67 11.57 -0.56 22.88
N VAL A 68 10.43 -0.48 22.19
CA VAL A 68 9.70 0.77 22.02
C VAL A 68 9.08 1.21 23.34
N ILE A 69 8.44 0.30 24.07
CA ILE A 69 7.83 0.57 25.37
C ILE A 69 8.87 1.07 26.38
N ASP A 70 10.00 0.37 26.49
CA ASP A 70 11.09 0.72 27.42
C ASP A 70 11.67 2.10 27.10
N VAL A 71 11.84 2.43 25.81
CA VAL A 71 12.31 3.76 25.42
C VAL A 71 11.26 4.81 25.76
N LEU A 72 9.99 4.57 25.44
CA LEU A 72 8.90 5.51 25.74
C LEU A 72 8.78 5.78 27.25
N ALA A 73 8.92 4.75 28.09
CA ALA A 73 8.90 4.88 29.54
C ALA A 73 10.08 5.70 30.10
N SER A 74 11.21 5.74 29.38
CA SER A 74 12.40 6.51 29.75
C SER A 74 12.39 7.97 29.28
N LEU A 75 11.39 8.39 28.48
CA LEU A 75 11.30 9.77 28.00
C LEU A 75 10.77 10.70 29.08
N THR A 76 11.34 11.90 29.20
CA THR A 76 10.85 12.95 30.10
C THR A 76 9.51 13.52 29.60
N PRO A 77 8.53 13.82 30.48
CA PRO A 77 7.18 14.26 30.10
C PRO A 77 7.16 15.53 29.23
N ASP A 78 8.07 16.46 29.49
CA ASP A 78 8.03 17.84 28.97
C ASP A 78 8.28 17.98 27.45
N ARG A 79 8.59 16.88 26.74
CA ARG A 79 8.90 16.85 25.31
C ARG A 79 7.93 16.01 24.47
N GLN A 80 6.76 15.67 25.02
CA GLN A 80 5.91 14.59 24.49
C GLN A 80 4.59 15.05 23.85
N ASP A 81 4.39 16.35 23.63
CA ASP A 81 3.09 16.91 23.19
C ASP A 81 2.70 16.57 21.74
N SER A 82 3.60 15.96 20.95
CA SER A 82 3.31 15.58 19.56
C SER A 82 3.93 14.26 19.13
N ALA A 83 3.25 13.58 18.21
CA ALA A 83 3.73 12.35 17.59
C ALA A 83 5.10 12.53 16.90
N GLU A 84 5.33 13.66 16.24
CA GLU A 84 6.60 13.97 15.58
C GLU A 84 7.75 14.13 16.58
N ALA A 85 7.51 14.80 17.72
CA ALA A 85 8.52 14.97 18.76
C ALA A 85 8.91 13.63 19.37
N VAL A 86 7.92 12.81 19.77
CA VAL A 86 8.17 11.47 20.32
C VAL A 86 8.93 10.60 19.33
N LEU A 87 8.51 10.55 18.05
CA LEU A 87 9.22 9.78 17.04
C LEU A 87 10.64 10.29 16.75
N ARG A 88 10.92 11.58 16.98
CA ARG A 88 12.26 12.15 16.82
C ARG A 88 13.19 11.73 17.95
N GLU A 89 12.68 11.60 19.17
CA GLU A 89 13.44 11.19 20.37
C GLU A 89 13.61 9.67 20.48
N VAL A 90 12.57 8.89 20.16
CA VAL A 90 12.62 7.42 20.25
C VAL A 90 13.65 6.81 19.29
N LYS A 91 13.76 7.37 18.07
CA LYS A 91 14.67 6.85 17.02
C LYS A 91 16.15 6.79 17.44
N PRO A 92 16.79 7.89 17.88
CA PRO A 92 18.20 7.87 18.27
C PRO A 92 18.46 6.95 19.45
N LEU A 93 17.56 6.88 20.43
CA LEU A 93 17.71 6.00 21.60
C LEU A 93 17.70 4.51 21.21
N LEU A 94 16.79 4.11 20.31
CA LEU A 94 16.76 2.75 19.78
C LEU A 94 18.01 2.42 18.94
N LEU A 95 18.50 3.39 18.15
CA LEU A 95 19.72 3.22 17.38
C LEU A 95 20.95 3.09 18.28
N ALA A 96 21.03 3.86 19.36
CA ALA A 96 22.08 3.77 20.38
C ALA A 96 22.07 2.40 21.08
N ARG A 97 20.90 1.78 21.25
CA ARG A 97 20.73 0.39 21.72
C ARG A 97 21.04 -0.67 20.64
N GLY A 98 21.58 -0.27 19.48
CA GLY A 98 21.95 -1.20 18.41
C GLY A 98 20.77 -1.84 17.68
N ARG A 99 19.57 -1.23 17.72
CA ARG A 99 18.37 -1.76 17.05
C ARG A 99 18.30 -1.36 15.58
N THR A 100 17.79 -2.26 14.75
CA THR A 100 17.43 -1.94 13.36
C THR A 100 16.02 -1.35 13.29
N LEU A 101 15.92 -0.08 12.90
CA LEU A 101 14.64 0.60 12.75
C LEU A 101 13.97 0.23 11.42
N SER A 102 12.98 -0.66 11.46
CA SER A 102 12.04 -0.80 10.35
C SER A 102 11.02 0.34 10.38
N ALA A 103 10.98 1.15 9.31
CA ALA A 103 9.97 2.19 9.15
C ALA A 103 8.53 1.64 9.21
N GLN A 104 8.34 0.34 8.99
CA GLN A 104 7.03 -0.31 9.00
C GLN A 104 6.49 -0.58 10.41
N HIS A 105 7.33 -0.62 11.45
CA HIS A 105 6.92 -1.04 12.81
C HIS A 105 7.06 0.07 13.86
N LEU A 106 8.04 0.97 13.74
CA LEU A 106 8.26 1.98 14.78
C LEU A 106 7.05 2.90 14.98
N LYS A 107 6.56 3.56 13.91
CA LYS A 107 5.40 4.46 14.00
C LYS A 107 4.15 3.76 14.55
N PRO A 108 3.72 2.59 14.03
CA PRO A 108 2.52 1.94 14.56
C PRO A 108 2.69 1.42 15.99
N TRP A 109 3.88 0.97 16.42
CA TRP A 109 4.09 0.59 17.83
C TRP A 109 4.01 1.78 18.77
N VAL A 110 4.66 2.90 18.44
CA VAL A 110 4.52 4.14 19.22
C VAL A 110 3.06 4.57 19.29
N ALA A 111 2.32 4.46 18.18
CA ALA A 111 0.91 4.82 18.16
C ALA A 111 -0.01 3.87 18.92
N LEU A 112 0.33 2.59 19.02
CA LEU A 112 -0.40 1.65 19.86
C LEU A 112 -0.15 1.95 21.35
N GLU A 113 1.06 2.33 21.74
CA GLU A 113 1.37 2.67 23.13
C GLU A 113 0.84 4.04 23.56
N ARG A 114 0.87 5.03 22.65
CA ARG A 114 0.45 6.43 22.89
C ARG A 114 -0.62 6.86 21.86
N PRO A 115 -1.81 6.24 21.85
CA PRO A 115 -2.83 6.46 20.82
C PRO A 115 -3.35 7.90 20.76
N GLU A 116 -3.32 8.62 21.88
CA GLU A 116 -3.73 10.02 21.99
C GLU A 116 -2.90 10.95 21.10
N LEU A 117 -1.60 10.66 20.91
CA LEU A 117 -0.72 11.45 20.02
C LEU A 117 -1.08 11.29 18.53
N PHE A 118 -1.83 10.24 18.19
CA PHE A 118 -2.20 9.90 16.83
C PHE A 118 -3.71 10.04 16.58
N ALA A 119 -4.48 10.61 17.51
CA ALA A 119 -5.93 10.71 17.40
C ALA A 119 -6.40 11.41 16.10
N ALA A 120 -5.65 12.40 15.61
CA ALA A 120 -5.95 13.07 14.34
C ALA A 120 -5.61 12.20 13.10
N THR A 121 -4.65 11.29 13.20
CA THR A 121 -4.24 10.40 12.09
C THR A 121 -5.05 9.12 12.05
N TRP A 122 -5.34 8.55 13.21
CA TRP A 122 -6.07 7.29 13.40
C TRP A 122 -7.13 7.46 14.50
N PRO A 123 -8.23 8.17 14.20
CA PRO A 123 -9.33 8.35 15.15
C PRO A 123 -9.88 6.99 15.59
N GLY A 124 -10.01 6.76 16.90
CA GLY A 124 -10.51 5.51 17.45
C GLY A 124 -9.45 4.43 17.76
N LEU A 125 -8.15 4.73 17.55
CA LEU A 125 -7.08 3.74 17.75
C LEU A 125 -7.01 3.20 19.18
N ALA A 126 -7.29 4.04 20.18
CA ALA A 126 -7.32 3.63 21.59
C ALA A 126 -8.40 2.57 21.84
N GLN A 127 -9.61 2.79 21.32
CA GLN A 127 -10.75 1.88 21.45
C GLN A 127 -10.50 0.57 20.71
N LEU A 128 -9.96 0.64 19.49
CA LEU A 128 -9.57 -0.54 18.72
C LEU A 128 -8.54 -1.39 19.49
N ARG A 129 -7.50 -0.75 20.03
CA ARG A 129 -6.47 -1.43 20.84
C ARG A 129 -7.08 -2.10 22.06
N ALA A 130 -7.86 -1.36 22.84
CA ALA A 130 -8.47 -1.86 24.07
C ALA A 130 -9.42 -3.04 23.78
N GLY A 131 -10.27 -2.91 22.76
CA GLY A 131 -11.21 -3.96 22.36
C GLY A 131 -10.52 -5.24 21.87
N LEU A 132 -9.44 -5.12 21.10
CA LEU A 132 -8.66 -6.28 20.65
C LEU A 132 -7.93 -6.97 21.80
N LEU A 133 -7.36 -6.20 22.74
CA LEU A 133 -6.75 -6.77 23.94
C LEU A 133 -7.78 -7.50 24.79
N ASP A 134 -8.94 -6.90 25.02
CA ASP A 134 -10.03 -7.49 25.78
C ASP A 134 -10.56 -8.78 25.13
N ALA A 135 -10.79 -8.77 23.81
CA ALA A 135 -11.22 -9.96 23.07
C ALA A 135 -10.22 -11.12 23.23
N CYS A 136 -8.92 -10.85 23.05
CA CYS A 136 -7.87 -11.86 23.20
C CYS A 136 -7.64 -12.31 24.66
N ARG A 137 -8.01 -11.51 25.66
CA ARG A 137 -8.04 -11.95 27.08
C ARG A 137 -9.19 -12.90 27.35
N ARG A 138 -10.36 -12.61 26.78
CA ARG A 138 -11.57 -13.44 26.96
C ARG A 138 -11.48 -14.76 26.20
N ASP A 139 -10.84 -14.77 25.05
CA ASP A 139 -10.58 -15.99 24.27
C ASP A 139 -9.09 -16.08 23.90
N SER A 140 -8.35 -16.82 24.72
CA SER A 140 -6.92 -17.05 24.53
C SER A 140 -6.59 -17.86 23.26
N MET A 141 -7.58 -18.56 22.68
CA MET A 141 -7.39 -19.33 21.45
C MET A 141 -7.33 -18.44 20.21
N LEU A 142 -7.75 -17.17 20.29
CA LEU A 142 -7.69 -16.24 19.17
C LEU A 142 -6.26 -16.07 18.62
N LEU A 143 -5.24 -16.06 19.48
CA LEU A 143 -3.84 -15.95 19.03
C LEU A 143 -3.19 -17.29 18.64
N ALA A 144 -3.88 -18.41 18.88
CA ALA A 144 -3.45 -19.75 18.47
C ALA A 144 -4.15 -20.23 17.19
N ASN A 145 -5.32 -19.66 16.86
CA ASN A 145 -6.16 -20.08 15.74
C ASN A 145 -6.22 -19.00 14.65
N SER A 146 -5.57 -19.27 13.51
CA SER A 146 -5.56 -18.34 12.37
C SER A 146 -6.96 -17.97 11.89
N LYS A 147 -7.87 -18.93 11.74
CA LYS A 147 -9.22 -18.68 11.21
C LYS A 147 -10.01 -17.75 12.15
N ALA A 148 -9.97 -18.03 13.44
CA ALA A 148 -10.65 -17.20 14.45
C ALA A 148 -10.06 -15.79 14.51
N PHE A 149 -8.72 -15.68 14.50
CA PHE A 149 -8.03 -14.39 14.46
C PHE A 149 -8.39 -13.56 13.23
N ARG A 150 -8.36 -14.19 12.04
CA ARG A 150 -8.66 -13.54 10.77
C ARG A 150 -10.09 -13.01 10.72
N ARG A 151 -11.04 -13.76 11.26
CA ARG A 151 -12.43 -13.32 11.42
C ARG A 151 -12.55 -12.12 12.33
N MET A 152 -11.98 -12.18 13.54
CA MET A 152 -11.98 -11.05 14.47
C MET A 152 -11.38 -9.79 13.81
N MET A 153 -10.23 -9.92 13.14
CA MET A 153 -9.61 -8.79 12.44
C MET A 153 -10.48 -8.22 11.32
N ALA A 154 -11.22 -9.06 10.59
CA ALA A 154 -12.16 -8.64 9.54
C ALA A 154 -13.38 -7.91 10.13
N GLU A 155 -13.96 -8.43 11.21
CA GLU A 155 -15.07 -7.80 11.95
C GLU A 155 -14.66 -6.46 12.55
N CYS A 156 -13.48 -6.39 13.16
CA CYS A 156 -12.91 -5.14 13.66
C CYS A 156 -12.71 -4.14 12.52
N ALA A 157 -12.11 -4.53 11.39
CA ALA A 157 -11.95 -3.62 10.26
C ALA A 157 -13.31 -3.12 9.74
N ALA A 158 -14.31 -4.00 9.60
CA ALA A 158 -15.65 -3.63 9.11
C ALA A 158 -16.35 -2.60 10.00
N SER A 159 -16.09 -2.63 11.30
CA SER A 159 -16.73 -1.79 12.32
C SER A 159 -16.11 -0.40 12.49
N HIS A 160 -14.99 -0.11 11.83
CA HIS A 160 -14.26 1.16 12.00
C HIS A 160 -14.17 1.98 10.70
N GLY A 161 -13.75 3.24 10.82
CA GLY A 161 -13.50 4.17 9.71
C GLY A 161 -12.34 3.76 8.80
N ALA A 162 -12.23 4.42 7.65
CA ALA A 162 -11.25 4.08 6.60
C ALA A 162 -9.79 4.16 7.10
N GLU A 163 -9.49 5.10 7.98
CA GLU A 163 -8.17 5.33 8.57
C GLU A 163 -7.72 4.12 9.41
N LEU A 164 -8.61 3.57 10.23
CA LEU A 164 -8.31 2.40 11.05
C LEU A 164 -8.32 1.10 10.25
N GLN A 165 -9.18 0.98 9.23
CA GLN A 165 -9.11 -0.13 8.28
C GLN A 165 -7.75 -0.16 7.56
N GLN A 166 -7.27 1.01 7.15
CA GLN A 166 -5.95 1.17 6.55
C GLN A 166 -4.84 0.83 7.56
N PHE A 167 -4.96 1.30 8.81
CA PHE A 167 -4.02 0.96 9.88
C PHE A 167 -3.92 -0.56 10.06
N ILE A 168 -5.05 -1.24 10.25
CA ILE A 168 -5.15 -2.69 10.38
C ILE A 168 -4.49 -3.38 9.19
N THR A 169 -4.83 -2.98 7.96
CA THR A 169 -4.32 -3.64 6.76
C THR A 169 -2.79 -3.48 6.62
N SER A 170 -2.28 -2.27 6.90
CA SER A 170 -0.89 -1.87 6.67
C SER A 170 0.04 -2.29 7.81
N HIS A 171 -0.48 -2.33 9.04
CA HIS A 171 0.28 -2.52 10.27
C HIS A 171 -0.18 -3.73 11.08
N GLU A 172 -0.86 -4.69 10.44
CA GLU A 172 -1.33 -5.93 11.08
C GLU A 172 -0.22 -6.66 11.87
N SER A 173 0.99 -6.74 11.32
CA SER A 173 2.12 -7.39 12.01
C SER A 173 2.50 -6.66 13.30
N ALA A 174 2.51 -5.32 13.27
CA ALA A 174 2.81 -4.51 14.44
C ALA A 174 1.73 -4.71 15.52
N LEU A 175 0.46 -4.73 15.11
CA LEU A 175 -0.68 -4.99 15.99
C LEU A 175 -0.59 -6.38 16.65
N ILE A 176 -0.34 -7.43 15.87
CA ILE A 176 -0.18 -8.80 16.40
C ILE A 176 0.95 -8.86 17.43
N HIS A 177 2.11 -8.29 17.13
CA HIS A 177 3.24 -8.27 18.06
C HIS A 177 2.91 -7.51 19.35
N HIS A 178 2.21 -6.38 19.24
CA HIS A 178 1.75 -5.63 20.40
C HIS A 178 0.76 -6.46 21.25
N LEU A 179 -0.24 -7.10 20.64
CA LEU A 179 -1.18 -7.98 21.35
C LEU A 179 -0.43 -9.11 22.07
N GLN A 180 0.51 -9.78 21.37
CA GLN A 180 1.30 -10.85 21.97
C GLN A 180 2.13 -10.37 23.17
N HIS A 181 2.75 -9.19 23.05
CA HIS A 181 3.56 -8.62 24.12
C HIS A 181 2.71 -8.35 25.37
N HIS A 182 1.56 -7.69 25.22
CA HIS A 182 0.69 -7.33 26.35
C HIS A 182 -0.04 -8.53 26.98
N LEU A 183 -0.19 -9.65 26.27
CA LEU A 183 -0.87 -10.84 26.77
C LEU A 183 0.08 -11.91 27.30
N ASN A 184 1.25 -12.06 26.68
CA ASN A 184 2.16 -13.18 26.92
C ASN A 184 3.61 -12.72 27.22
N GLY A 185 3.87 -11.41 27.31
CA GLY A 185 5.20 -10.84 27.60
C GLY A 185 6.24 -11.00 26.48
N GLY A 186 5.89 -11.66 25.37
CA GLY A 186 6.83 -12.08 24.34
C GLY A 186 6.60 -11.45 22.96
N THR A 187 7.58 -11.64 22.07
CA THR A 187 7.46 -11.31 20.65
C THR A 187 7.30 -12.60 19.84
N LEU A 188 6.28 -12.69 18.97
CA LEU A 188 6.12 -13.85 18.10
C LEU A 188 7.33 -14.06 17.20
N VAL A 189 7.81 -15.30 17.10
CA VAL A 189 8.77 -15.65 16.05
C VAL A 189 8.09 -15.69 14.68
N ARG A 190 8.88 -15.61 13.60
CA ARG A 190 8.36 -15.55 12.22
C ARG A 190 7.40 -16.69 11.87
N THR A 191 7.64 -17.90 12.35
CA THR A 191 6.79 -19.08 12.08
C THR A 191 5.43 -18.95 12.74
N GLN A 192 5.37 -18.51 14.00
CA GLN A 192 4.12 -18.24 14.71
C GLN A 192 3.33 -17.11 14.04
N MET A 193 4.00 -16.01 13.71
CA MET A 193 3.39 -14.90 12.96
C MET A 193 2.80 -15.38 11.63
N SER A 194 3.55 -16.17 10.86
CA SER A 194 3.09 -16.69 9.57
C SER A 194 1.91 -17.65 9.73
N SER A 195 1.89 -18.44 10.81
CA SER A 195 0.79 -19.34 11.15
C SER A 195 -0.48 -18.55 11.48
N LEU A 196 -0.39 -17.58 12.39
CA LEU A 196 -1.52 -16.74 12.79
C LEU A 196 -2.08 -15.93 11.61
N MET A 197 -1.20 -15.36 10.80
CA MET A 197 -1.59 -14.65 9.58
C MET A 197 -2.12 -15.57 8.48
N GLY A 198 -2.05 -16.90 8.61
CA GLY A 198 -2.50 -17.85 7.58
C GLY A 198 -1.62 -17.89 6.33
N THR A 199 -0.36 -17.47 6.43
CA THR A 199 0.55 -17.26 5.28
C THR A 199 1.71 -18.26 5.21
N ARG A 200 1.69 -19.32 6.04
CA ARG A 200 2.72 -20.37 6.08
C ARG A 200 2.72 -21.27 4.83
N GLN A 201 1.63 -21.28 4.07
CA GLN A 201 1.45 -22.19 2.94
C GLN A 201 2.49 -21.94 1.82
N PRO A 202 2.86 -22.99 1.07
CA PRO A 202 3.79 -22.86 -0.06
C PRO A 202 3.31 -21.84 -1.11
N CYS A 203 4.23 -21.02 -1.62
CA CYS A 203 3.97 -20.07 -2.70
C CYS A 203 4.03 -20.75 -4.08
N THR A 204 3.31 -21.86 -4.28
CA THR A 204 3.20 -22.46 -5.63
C THR A 204 2.03 -21.84 -6.40
N PRO A 205 2.09 -21.74 -7.74
CA PRO A 205 0.97 -21.25 -8.54
C PRO A 205 -0.32 -22.05 -8.30
N ARG A 206 -0.22 -23.38 -8.16
CA ARG A 206 -1.38 -24.25 -7.89
C ARG A 206 -2.04 -23.93 -6.54
N THR A 207 -1.25 -23.83 -5.48
CA THR A 207 -1.76 -23.48 -4.14
C THR A 207 -2.38 -22.09 -4.13
N LEU A 208 -1.72 -21.11 -4.76
CA LEU A 208 -2.24 -19.74 -4.85
C LEU A 208 -3.55 -19.70 -5.64
N ALA A 209 -3.64 -20.40 -6.77
CA ALA A 209 -4.86 -20.47 -7.58
C ALA A 209 -6.05 -21.04 -6.80
N HIS A 210 -5.83 -22.10 -6.03
CA HIS A 210 -6.86 -22.67 -5.15
C HIS A 210 -7.27 -21.69 -4.04
N LEU A 211 -6.30 -21.07 -3.38
CA LEU A 211 -6.52 -20.14 -2.27
C LEU A 211 -7.34 -18.90 -2.66
N ILE A 212 -7.21 -18.43 -3.91
CA ILE A 212 -7.92 -17.24 -4.39
C ILE A 212 -9.15 -17.56 -5.25
N ALA A 213 -9.49 -18.84 -5.46
CA ALA A 213 -10.51 -19.24 -6.43
C ALA A 213 -11.85 -18.52 -6.22
N GLU A 214 -12.36 -18.52 -4.98
CA GLU A 214 -13.61 -17.86 -4.59
C GLU A 214 -13.52 -16.32 -4.58
N HIS A 215 -12.30 -15.77 -4.65
CA HIS A 215 -12.06 -14.33 -4.58
C HIS A 215 -11.63 -13.72 -5.92
N ARG A 216 -11.40 -14.55 -6.94
CA ARG A 216 -10.94 -14.12 -8.27
C ARG A 216 -11.83 -13.02 -8.84
N GLN A 217 -13.15 -13.20 -8.79
CA GLN A 217 -14.11 -12.22 -9.29
C GLN A 217 -14.06 -10.90 -8.51
N ALA A 218 -13.94 -10.96 -7.18
CA ALA A 218 -13.82 -9.76 -6.35
C ALA A 218 -12.52 -8.99 -6.62
N ILE A 219 -11.40 -9.70 -6.80
CA ILE A 219 -10.12 -9.11 -7.18
C ILE A 219 -10.26 -8.42 -8.55
N MET A 220 -10.79 -9.11 -9.56
CA MET A 220 -11.00 -8.53 -10.89
C MET A 220 -11.94 -7.33 -10.85
N ALA A 221 -13.04 -7.40 -10.10
CA ALA A 221 -13.98 -6.30 -9.99
C ALA A 221 -13.32 -5.07 -9.34
N CYS A 222 -12.54 -5.26 -8.28
CA CYS A 222 -11.76 -4.19 -7.66
C CYS A 222 -10.76 -3.56 -8.65
N VAL A 223 -10.00 -4.39 -9.37
CA VAL A 223 -9.00 -3.91 -10.33
C VAL A 223 -9.63 -3.17 -11.50
N SER A 224 -10.70 -3.72 -12.07
CA SER A 224 -11.44 -3.10 -13.17
C SER A 224 -12.14 -1.82 -12.75
N TYR A 225 -12.69 -1.77 -11.54
CA TYR A 225 -13.30 -0.56 -11.00
C TYR A 225 -12.27 0.58 -10.90
N MET A 226 -11.11 0.32 -10.28
CA MET A 226 -10.05 1.33 -10.17
C MET A 226 -9.53 1.76 -11.55
N ALA A 227 -9.36 0.83 -12.47
CA ALA A 227 -8.95 1.14 -13.84
C ALA A 227 -10.00 2.01 -14.57
N GLY A 228 -11.30 1.77 -14.33
CA GLY A 228 -12.40 2.61 -14.81
C GLY A 228 -12.40 4.03 -14.23
N GLN A 229 -11.91 4.18 -12.99
CA GLN A 229 -11.61 5.48 -12.36
C GLN A 229 -10.30 6.09 -12.89
N GLY A 230 -9.60 5.39 -13.78
CA GLY A 230 -8.36 5.84 -14.41
C GLY A 230 -7.08 5.43 -13.69
N PHE A 231 -7.13 4.63 -12.62
CA PHE A 231 -5.96 4.33 -11.80
C PHE A 231 -5.64 2.84 -11.70
N PRO A 232 -4.36 2.46 -11.64
CA PRO A 232 -4.01 1.11 -11.24
C PRO A 232 -4.39 0.87 -9.78
N THR A 233 -4.58 -0.39 -9.41
CA THR A 233 -4.86 -0.84 -8.04
C THR A 233 -3.55 -1.18 -7.34
N MET A 234 -3.35 -0.67 -6.12
CA MET A 234 -2.23 -1.07 -5.28
C MET A 234 -2.43 -2.47 -4.72
N MET A 235 -1.33 -3.19 -4.51
CA MET A 235 -1.35 -4.44 -3.75
C MET A 235 -1.95 -4.31 -2.35
N LEU A 236 -1.80 -3.15 -1.69
CA LEU A 236 -2.42 -2.93 -0.39
C LEU A 236 -3.96 -2.92 -0.47
N GLU A 237 -4.53 -2.42 -1.57
CA GLU A 237 -5.99 -2.41 -1.79
C GLU A 237 -6.49 -3.86 -1.96
N ILE A 238 -5.75 -4.71 -2.68
CA ILE A 238 -6.04 -6.15 -2.74
C ILE A 238 -5.89 -6.80 -1.36
N ARG A 239 -4.89 -6.39 -0.58
CA ARG A 239 -4.68 -6.91 0.77
C ARG A 239 -5.83 -6.55 1.71
N ALA A 240 -6.38 -5.35 1.60
CA ALA A 240 -7.57 -4.92 2.35
C ALA A 240 -8.81 -5.72 1.92
N LEU A 241 -9.01 -5.88 0.61
CA LEU A 241 -10.13 -6.64 0.02
C LEU A 241 -10.16 -8.10 0.47
N LEU A 242 -9.01 -8.76 0.46
CA LEU A 242 -8.89 -10.14 0.93
C LEU A 242 -8.98 -10.20 2.45
N GLY A 243 -8.42 -9.20 3.13
CA GLY A 243 -8.45 -9.12 4.59
C GLY A 243 -9.88 -9.07 5.15
N SER A 244 -10.79 -8.35 4.49
CA SER A 244 -12.22 -8.33 4.85
C SER A 244 -12.98 -9.61 4.50
N ARG A 245 -12.35 -10.52 3.73
CA ARG A 245 -12.82 -11.87 3.42
C ARG A 245 -12.05 -12.93 4.20
N GLU A 246 -11.48 -12.54 5.34
CA GLU A 246 -10.70 -13.41 6.22
C GLU A 246 -9.42 -14.00 5.59
N LEU A 247 -9.07 -13.63 4.34
CA LEU A 247 -7.91 -14.14 3.63
C LEU A 247 -6.72 -13.19 3.71
N ARG A 248 -5.52 -13.76 3.89
CA ARG A 248 -4.26 -13.01 3.84
C ARG A 248 -3.29 -13.68 2.88
N LEU A 249 -2.72 -12.86 2.01
CA LEU A 249 -1.59 -13.23 1.17
C LEU A 249 -0.32 -12.56 1.69
N ASN A 250 0.79 -13.31 1.66
CA ASN A 250 2.12 -12.74 1.89
C ASN A 250 2.58 -11.93 0.66
N PRO A 251 3.63 -11.09 0.80
CA PRO A 251 4.10 -10.26 -0.31
C PRO A 251 4.53 -11.05 -1.56
N ALA A 252 5.06 -12.27 -1.40
CA ALA A 252 5.44 -13.10 -2.54
C ALA A 252 4.20 -13.60 -3.30
N GLN A 253 3.19 -14.11 -2.57
CA GLN A 253 1.90 -14.53 -3.14
C GLN A 253 1.18 -13.38 -3.84
N LEU A 254 1.18 -12.18 -3.26
CA LEU A 254 0.60 -10.99 -3.91
C LEU A 254 1.31 -10.64 -5.23
N ARG A 255 2.64 -10.76 -5.30
CA ARG A 255 3.41 -10.53 -6.53
C ARG A 255 3.08 -11.55 -7.62
N ASP A 256 2.75 -12.78 -7.21
CA ASP A 256 2.48 -13.90 -8.10
C ASP A 256 1.00 -14.01 -8.52
N LEU A 257 0.13 -13.09 -8.08
CA LEU A 257 -1.27 -13.05 -8.51
C LEU A 257 -1.43 -13.08 -10.05
N THR A 258 -0.56 -12.39 -10.80
CA THR A 258 -0.62 -12.37 -12.27
C THR A 258 -0.28 -13.72 -12.91
N ARG A 259 0.37 -14.64 -12.19
CA ARG A 259 0.66 -15.99 -12.69
C ARG A 259 -0.59 -16.87 -12.71
N VAL A 260 -1.53 -16.61 -11.80
CA VAL A 260 -2.77 -17.40 -11.63
C VAL A 260 -4.02 -16.66 -12.16
N MET A 261 -3.90 -15.35 -12.38
CA MET A 261 -4.90 -14.47 -12.98
C MET A 261 -4.28 -13.75 -14.19
N PRO A 262 -4.18 -14.41 -15.37
CA PRO A 262 -3.53 -13.87 -16.56
C PRO A 262 -4.22 -12.63 -17.17
N GLU A 263 -5.41 -12.28 -16.70
CA GLU A 263 -6.15 -11.06 -17.03
C GLU A 263 -5.54 -9.82 -16.34
N LEU A 264 -4.63 -10.02 -15.39
CA LEU A 264 -3.95 -8.97 -14.65
C LEU A 264 -2.50 -8.81 -15.12
N GLU A 265 -2.07 -7.55 -15.18
CA GLU A 265 -0.67 -7.18 -15.33
C GLU A 265 -0.17 -6.48 -14.06
N ARG A 266 1.14 -6.57 -13.81
CA ARG A 266 1.77 -5.98 -12.64
C ARG A 266 2.98 -5.13 -13.03
N LYS A 267 3.11 -3.96 -12.41
CA LYS A 267 4.35 -3.17 -12.42
C LYS A 267 4.65 -2.63 -11.02
N GLY A 268 5.74 -3.09 -10.42
CA GLY A 268 6.05 -2.78 -9.02
C GLY A 268 4.94 -3.29 -8.08
N PHE A 269 4.34 -2.38 -7.31
CA PHE A 269 3.24 -2.65 -6.37
C PHE A 269 1.84 -2.40 -6.95
N TRP A 270 1.76 -2.23 -8.27
CA TRP A 270 0.54 -1.88 -8.98
C TRP A 270 0.03 -3.04 -9.83
N LEU A 271 -1.29 -3.24 -9.80
CA LEU A 271 -2.06 -4.19 -10.58
C LEU A 271 -3.05 -3.41 -11.46
N PHE A 272 -3.27 -3.89 -12.67
CA PHE A 272 -4.21 -3.31 -13.63
C PHE A 272 -4.67 -4.40 -14.60
N PRO A 273 -5.83 -4.22 -15.26
CA PRO A 273 -6.25 -5.16 -16.31
C PRO A 273 -5.21 -5.19 -17.43
N LYS A 274 -5.07 -6.35 -18.09
CA LYS A 274 -4.14 -6.54 -19.20
C LYS A 274 -4.33 -5.47 -20.27
N GLY A 275 -3.24 -4.81 -20.67
CA GLY A 275 -3.26 -3.76 -21.69
C GLY A 275 -3.82 -2.41 -21.23
N GLN A 276 -4.14 -2.23 -19.93
CA GLN A 276 -4.62 -0.97 -19.35
C GLN A 276 -3.53 -0.17 -18.61
N ALA A 277 -2.25 -0.56 -18.73
CA ALA A 277 -1.15 0.08 -18.03
C ALA A 277 -1.07 1.60 -18.26
N PRO A 278 -0.86 2.42 -17.20
CA PRO A 278 -0.39 3.79 -17.37
C PRO A 278 1.04 3.80 -17.93
N TRP A 279 1.43 4.89 -18.59
CA TRP A 279 2.79 5.03 -19.12
C TRP A 279 3.81 5.28 -18.01
N ARG A 280 3.39 6.01 -16.97
CA ARG A 280 4.19 6.36 -15.81
C ARG A 280 3.44 5.97 -14.54
N PHE A 281 4.19 5.53 -13.55
CA PHE A 281 3.68 5.17 -12.25
C PHE A 281 4.22 6.16 -11.24
N THR A 282 3.35 6.75 -10.43
CA THR A 282 3.79 7.61 -9.33
C THR A 282 4.38 6.76 -8.21
N ARG A 283 5.41 7.28 -7.54
CA ARG A 283 5.90 6.70 -6.27
C ARG A 283 4.88 7.06 -5.19
N PHE A 284 3.80 6.29 -5.09
CA PHE A 284 2.75 6.50 -4.10
C PHE A 284 3.07 5.74 -2.81
N ARG A 285 2.88 6.41 -1.68
CA ARG A 285 2.78 5.75 -0.39
C ARG A 285 1.31 5.59 -0.06
N ALA A 286 0.92 4.43 0.45
CA ALA A 286 -0.48 4.13 0.71
C ALA A 286 -1.20 5.17 1.61
N ASN A 287 -0.46 5.86 2.49
CA ASN A 287 -0.97 6.86 3.43
C ASN A 287 -0.89 8.30 2.91
N ASP A 288 -0.68 8.50 1.61
CA ASP A 288 -0.54 9.83 1.02
C ASP A 288 -1.92 10.43 0.70
N ALA A 289 -2.44 11.20 1.66
CA ALA A 289 -3.76 11.82 1.61
C ALA A 289 -4.00 12.71 0.38
N VAL A 290 -2.94 13.25 -0.24
CA VAL A 290 -3.06 14.05 -1.48
C VAL A 290 -3.54 13.19 -2.64
N LEU A 291 -2.98 11.99 -2.77
CA LEU A 291 -3.28 11.06 -3.84
C LEU A 291 -4.53 10.22 -3.53
N ALA A 292 -4.82 9.99 -2.26
CA ALA A 292 -6.04 9.34 -1.79
C ALA A 292 -7.29 10.03 -2.38
N LEU A 293 -7.45 11.34 -2.13
CA LEU A 293 -8.58 12.11 -2.65
C LEU A 293 -8.62 12.13 -4.19
N PHE A 294 -7.46 12.28 -4.82
CA PHE A 294 -7.35 12.30 -6.29
C PHE A 294 -7.85 10.99 -6.93
N ARG A 295 -7.57 9.85 -6.28
CA ARG A 295 -7.97 8.50 -6.71
C ARG A 295 -9.35 8.07 -6.22
N GLY A 296 -10.02 8.84 -5.36
CA GLY A 296 -11.36 8.55 -4.84
C GLY A 296 -11.42 7.81 -3.52
N GLN A 297 -10.34 7.85 -2.74
CA GLN A 297 -10.42 7.54 -1.33
C GLN A 297 -10.88 8.79 -0.56
N PRO A 298 -11.76 8.65 0.43
CA PRO A 298 -12.29 9.79 1.20
C PRO A 298 -11.13 10.59 1.81
N ALA A 299 -11.31 11.92 1.91
CA ALA A 299 -10.39 12.74 2.69
C ALA A 299 -10.48 12.31 4.16
N THR A 300 -9.34 12.35 4.88
CA THR A 300 -9.31 12.04 6.31
C THR A 300 -10.33 12.91 7.05
N GLY A 301 -11.26 12.26 7.79
CA GLY A 301 -12.35 12.95 8.51
C GLY A 301 -13.63 13.25 7.69
N SER A 302 -13.72 12.79 6.44
CA SER A 302 -14.93 12.94 5.61
C SER A 302 -15.94 11.81 5.85
N THR A 303 -17.21 12.17 6.09
CA THR A 303 -18.33 11.23 6.24
C THR A 303 -19.08 10.97 4.93
N THR A 304 -18.76 11.71 3.86
CA THR A 304 -19.50 11.67 2.59
C THR A 304 -18.97 10.56 1.68
N PRO A 305 -19.82 9.62 1.19
CA PRO A 305 -19.37 8.64 0.22
C PRO A 305 -19.04 9.26 -1.13
N LEU A 306 -17.76 9.20 -1.51
CA LEU A 306 -17.31 9.66 -2.82
C LEU A 306 -17.83 8.72 -3.92
N ARG A 307 -18.49 9.30 -4.93
CA ARG A 307 -19.07 8.60 -6.10
C ARG A 307 -18.05 8.28 -7.22
N GLY A 308 -16.76 8.22 -6.89
CA GLY A 308 -15.65 8.06 -7.84
C GLY A 308 -14.43 8.90 -7.43
N GLY A 309 -13.32 8.78 -8.16
CA GLY A 309 -12.12 9.59 -7.92
C GLY A 309 -12.28 11.04 -8.34
N PHE A 310 -11.65 11.98 -7.61
CA PHE A 310 -11.68 13.40 -8.00
C PHE A 310 -11.17 13.61 -9.43
N ALA A 311 -10.19 12.82 -9.88
CA ALA A 311 -9.75 12.86 -11.28
C ALA A 311 -10.88 12.48 -12.26
N LEU A 312 -11.62 11.39 -12.02
CA LEU A 312 -12.73 11.05 -12.90
C LEU A 312 -13.81 12.13 -12.88
N TYR A 313 -14.14 12.64 -11.68
CA TYR A 313 -15.10 13.73 -11.52
C TYR A 313 -14.68 14.98 -12.31
N LEU A 314 -13.43 15.41 -12.16
CA LEU A 314 -12.89 16.57 -12.87
C LEU A 314 -12.95 16.37 -14.39
N LEU A 315 -12.66 15.17 -14.90
CA LEU A 315 -12.75 14.86 -16.33
C LEU A 315 -14.19 14.84 -16.86
N GLN A 316 -15.16 14.49 -16.02
CA GLN A 316 -16.58 14.50 -16.37
C GLN A 316 -17.11 15.93 -16.45
N GLN A 317 -16.75 16.78 -15.49
CA GLN A 317 -17.18 18.19 -15.45
C GLN A 317 -16.44 19.06 -16.48
N HIS A 318 -15.13 18.83 -16.62
CA HIS A 318 -14.24 19.65 -17.45
C HIS A 318 -13.46 18.77 -18.44
N PRO A 319 -14.13 18.22 -19.47
CA PRO A 319 -13.53 17.28 -20.42
C PRO A 319 -12.33 17.83 -21.21
N ALA A 320 -12.30 19.13 -21.48
CA ALA A 320 -11.22 19.80 -22.20
C ALA A 320 -10.10 20.32 -21.28
N GLY A 321 -10.21 20.07 -19.96
CA GLY A 321 -9.42 20.73 -18.93
C GLY A 321 -10.18 21.88 -18.27
N CYS A 322 -9.60 22.42 -17.21
CA CYS A 322 -10.17 23.47 -16.37
C CYS A 322 -9.09 24.49 -15.95
N SER A 323 -9.51 25.72 -15.69
CA SER A 323 -8.72 26.72 -14.96
C SER A 323 -8.51 26.32 -13.49
N ALA A 324 -7.63 27.04 -12.80
CA ALA A 324 -7.44 26.85 -11.35
C ALA A 324 -8.71 27.15 -10.54
N ALA A 325 -9.49 28.15 -10.94
CA ALA A 325 -10.75 28.53 -10.27
C ALA A 325 -11.83 27.46 -10.44
N GLU A 326 -11.98 26.92 -11.64
CA GLU A 326 -12.90 25.81 -11.91
C GLU A 326 -12.48 24.54 -11.15
N CYS A 327 -11.18 24.27 -11.05
CA CYS A 327 -10.69 23.14 -10.26
C CYS A 327 -10.99 23.30 -8.75
N ASP A 328 -10.83 24.50 -8.19
CA ASP A 328 -11.22 24.77 -6.78
C ASP A 328 -12.72 24.62 -6.58
N ALA A 329 -13.54 25.15 -7.49
CA ALA A 329 -15.00 25.00 -7.44
C ALA A 329 -15.43 23.53 -7.53
N ALA A 330 -14.83 22.77 -8.45
CA ALA A 330 -15.03 21.33 -8.57
C ALA A 330 -14.64 20.60 -7.28
N LEU A 331 -13.52 20.98 -6.65
CA LEU A 331 -13.06 20.37 -5.41
C LEU A 331 -13.95 20.74 -4.22
N ALA A 332 -14.45 21.97 -4.15
CA ALA A 332 -15.40 22.41 -3.14
C ALA A 332 -16.73 21.66 -3.23
N HIS A 333 -17.18 21.35 -4.45
CA HIS A 333 -18.36 20.53 -4.66
C HIS A 333 -18.11 19.05 -4.32
N PHE A 334 -16.95 18.52 -4.71
CA PHE A 334 -16.61 17.11 -4.53
C PHE A 334 -16.29 16.74 -3.07
N ALA A 335 -15.67 17.64 -2.32
CA ALA A 335 -15.26 17.46 -0.93
C ALA A 335 -15.58 18.74 -0.11
N PRO A 336 -16.87 18.99 0.20
CA PRO A 336 -17.35 20.24 0.81
C PRO A 336 -16.76 20.51 2.19
N GLU A 337 -16.30 19.49 2.90
CA GLU A 337 -15.64 19.58 4.20
C GLU A 337 -14.24 20.21 4.13
N LEU A 338 -13.62 20.30 2.95
CA LEU A 338 -12.30 20.89 2.80
C LEU A 338 -12.37 22.42 2.82
N SER A 339 -11.68 23.02 3.79
CA SER A 339 -11.49 24.48 3.84
C SER A 339 -10.75 24.99 2.60
N ALA A 340 -10.99 26.25 2.22
CA ALA A 340 -10.35 26.86 1.05
C ALA A 340 -8.80 26.80 1.08
N PRO A 341 -8.12 27.02 2.23
CA PRO A 341 -6.67 26.84 2.31
C PRO A 341 -6.22 25.40 2.00
N LEU A 342 -6.95 24.39 2.51
CA LEU A 342 -6.65 22.99 2.25
C LEU A 342 -6.86 22.63 0.78
N ARG A 343 -7.95 23.08 0.15
CA ARG A 343 -8.20 22.87 -1.28
C ARG A 343 -7.08 23.46 -2.14
N ARG A 344 -6.67 24.69 -1.86
CA ARG A 344 -5.54 25.34 -2.54
C ARG A 344 -4.24 24.55 -2.38
N ALA A 345 -3.95 24.07 -1.17
CA ALA A 345 -2.80 23.24 -0.90
C ALA A 345 -2.84 21.90 -1.65
N ARG A 346 -4.02 21.26 -1.78
CA ARG A 346 -4.22 20.04 -2.58
C ARG A 346 -3.95 20.30 -4.06
N PHE A 347 -4.55 21.34 -4.62
CA PHE A 347 -4.34 21.74 -6.01
C PHE A 347 -2.86 21.97 -6.33
N GLU A 348 -2.16 22.77 -5.52
CA GLU A 348 -0.73 23.02 -5.70
C GLU A 348 0.12 21.74 -5.55
N SER A 349 -0.25 20.85 -4.64
CA SER A 349 0.41 19.55 -4.50
C SER A 349 0.21 18.67 -5.74
N TRP A 350 -0.99 18.65 -6.32
CA TRP A 350 -1.28 17.91 -7.55
C TRP A 350 -0.51 18.45 -8.76
N ARG A 351 -0.36 19.77 -8.88
CA ARG A 351 0.50 20.40 -9.89
C ARG A 351 1.97 20.02 -9.72
N LYS A 352 2.52 20.23 -8.51
CA LYS A 352 3.94 19.91 -8.21
C LYS A 352 4.26 18.44 -8.46
N ARG A 353 3.31 17.54 -8.18
CA ARG A 353 3.44 16.09 -8.40
C ARG A 353 3.05 15.63 -9.81
N ARG A 354 2.72 16.56 -10.70
CA ARG A 354 2.32 16.31 -12.09
C ARG A 354 1.11 15.39 -12.23
N LEU A 355 0.20 15.37 -11.25
CA LEU A 355 -1.11 14.72 -11.38
C LEU A 355 -2.04 15.54 -12.28
N LEU A 356 -1.93 16.86 -12.15
CA LEU A 356 -2.45 17.82 -13.11
C LEU A 356 -1.32 18.28 -14.02
N GLN A 357 -1.57 18.29 -15.33
CA GLN A 357 -0.68 18.78 -16.37
C GLN A 357 -1.24 20.09 -16.92
N THR A 358 -0.37 21.09 -17.08
CA THR A 358 -0.71 22.36 -17.73
C THR A 358 -0.87 22.17 -19.24
N LEU A 359 -1.94 22.73 -19.81
CA LEU A 359 -2.20 22.78 -21.24
C LEU A 359 -1.62 24.05 -21.88
N ASP A 360 -1.89 25.22 -21.30
CA ASP A 360 -1.54 26.55 -21.84
C ASP A 360 -1.31 27.60 -20.74
N GLY A 361 -0.49 27.31 -19.74
CA GLY A 361 -0.16 28.22 -18.62
C GLY A 361 -1.29 28.42 -17.61
N LEU A 362 -2.55 28.53 -18.05
CA LEU A 362 -3.72 28.83 -17.24
C LEU A 362 -4.70 27.65 -17.12
N TRP A 363 -4.73 26.75 -18.11
CA TRP A 363 -5.57 25.54 -18.07
C TRP A 363 -4.80 24.30 -17.66
N PHE A 364 -5.51 23.41 -16.97
CA PHE A 364 -5.01 22.17 -16.41
C PHE A 364 -5.89 21.00 -16.84
N THR A 365 -5.27 19.85 -17.04
CA THR A 365 -5.96 18.58 -17.23
C THR A 365 -5.32 17.50 -16.38
N ILE A 366 -5.95 16.34 -16.26
CA ILE A 366 -5.33 15.17 -15.63
C ILE A 366 -4.19 14.68 -16.52
N ASN A 367 -3.04 14.38 -15.93
CA ASN A 367 -1.90 13.90 -16.68
C ASN A 367 -2.20 12.52 -17.32
N PRO A 368 -2.30 12.43 -18.67
CA PRO A 368 -2.65 11.20 -19.37
C PRO A 368 -1.62 10.09 -19.19
N ALA A 369 -0.37 10.42 -18.84
CA ALA A 369 0.68 9.42 -18.63
C ALA A 369 0.49 8.63 -17.33
N LEU A 370 -0.21 9.18 -16.35
CA LEU A 370 -0.37 8.58 -15.01
C LEU A 370 -1.64 7.75 -14.85
N VAL A 371 -2.52 7.77 -15.85
CA VAL A 371 -3.81 7.08 -15.83
C VAL A 371 -3.86 5.90 -16.78
N CYS A 372 -4.76 4.95 -16.50
CA CYS A 372 -5.01 3.77 -17.31
C CYS A 372 -5.46 4.14 -18.74
N LYS A 373 -5.22 3.22 -19.68
CA LYS A 373 -5.38 3.44 -21.12
C LYS A 373 -6.74 4.04 -21.50
N ASP A 374 -7.82 3.59 -20.88
CA ASP A 374 -9.17 4.07 -21.22
C ASP A 374 -9.39 5.54 -20.84
N MET A 375 -9.03 5.92 -19.61
CA MET A 375 -9.09 7.34 -19.21
C MET A 375 -8.12 8.18 -20.03
N ARG A 376 -6.91 7.67 -20.31
CA ARG A 376 -5.94 8.33 -21.19
C ARG A 376 -6.55 8.63 -22.56
N ARG A 377 -7.22 7.66 -23.19
CA ARG A 377 -7.92 7.85 -24.48
C ARG A 377 -8.98 8.96 -24.38
N ARG A 378 -9.79 8.97 -23.32
CA ARG A 378 -10.81 10.01 -23.09
C ARG A 378 -10.19 11.39 -22.99
N ILE A 379 -9.13 11.55 -22.19
CA ILE A 379 -8.38 12.81 -22.06
C ILE A 379 -7.87 13.23 -23.44
N CYS A 380 -7.04 12.41 -24.08
CA CYS A 380 -6.41 12.76 -25.35
C CYS A 380 -7.41 13.07 -26.49
N SER A 381 -8.59 12.45 -26.49
CA SER A 381 -9.63 12.70 -27.51
C SER A 381 -10.36 14.04 -27.34
N ARG A 382 -10.32 14.62 -26.14
CA ARG A 382 -11.09 15.82 -25.75
C ARG A 382 -10.22 17.06 -25.57
N LEU A 383 -8.90 16.87 -25.46
CA LEU A 383 -7.98 17.99 -25.43
C LEU A 383 -8.06 18.74 -26.77
N PRO A 384 -8.10 20.09 -26.73
CA PRO A 384 -7.91 20.88 -27.94
C PRO A 384 -6.64 20.37 -28.62
N ARG A 385 -6.72 20.01 -29.90
CA ARG A 385 -5.53 19.76 -30.71
C ARG A 385 -4.67 21.00 -30.49
N GLN A 386 -3.49 20.84 -29.87
CA GLN A 386 -2.54 21.93 -29.75
C GLN A 386 -2.31 22.40 -31.18
N ARG A 387 -2.95 23.52 -31.57
CA ARG A 387 -2.68 24.20 -32.82
C ARG A 387 -1.18 24.46 -32.78
N GLY A 388 -0.51 23.97 -33.81
CA GLY A 388 0.91 23.68 -33.76
C GLY A 388 1.72 24.83 -33.17
N ARG A 389 2.79 24.47 -32.47
CA ARG A 389 4.05 25.21 -32.63
C ARG A 389 4.53 24.98 -34.06
N ALA A 390 3.82 25.57 -35.01
CA ALA A 390 4.42 26.16 -36.18
C ALA A 390 4.61 27.63 -35.83
N SER A 391 5.74 28.19 -36.26
CA SER A 391 6.23 29.56 -36.06
C SER A 391 7.27 29.72 -34.95
N GLN A 392 8.46 30.09 -35.44
CA GLN A 392 9.76 30.41 -34.80
C GLN A 392 10.70 29.19 -34.80
N ALA A 393 11.40 28.89 -35.90
CA ALA A 393 12.48 29.68 -36.54
C ALA A 393 13.63 29.93 -35.56
#